data_AF-A0A929L0N1-F1
#
_entry.id   AF-A0A929L0N1-F1
#
_cell.length_a   1.000
_cell.length_b   1.000
_cell.length_c   1.000
_cell.angle_alpha   90.00
_cell.angle_beta   90.00
_cell.angle_gamma   90.00
#
_symmetry.space_group_name_H-M   'P 1'
#
loop_
_entity.id
_entity.type
_entity.pdbx_description
1 polymer ?
#
loop_
_entity_poly.entity_id
_entity_poly.type
_entity_poly.pdbx_seq_one_letter_code
_entity_poly.pdbx_strand_id
1 'polypeptide(L)'
;MAASRQAIKGRIASVGSTKKITNAMQMVASAKLAKTRTNMEKNREYANGLQEVLAMVLARADQGSRLLKDDQSKPSFLFVITSDMGLCGGYNANVLKTLENQLRDTDYIVMVGSHGASWAKSRNIHLHETFIDLNEDDAYLQLSNCIDEALKLYDTHQIGSIKVLYTRYVNTLTFEPELETLLPPPEPKHEGEKKVRAETIFEPEKSVMLASLIPMIAKSVLYSKYMESKTSEQASRRMAMENATDNAEELLDKLNLEYNRVRQSAITQEITEIVGGANALK
;
A
#
# COMPACT_ATOMS: atom_id res chain seq x y z
N MET A 1 -30.14 -32.74 -20.54
CA MET A 1 -29.56 -31.58 -21.28
C MET A 1 -30.10 -30.22 -20.83
N ALA A 2 -31.40 -30.07 -20.51
CA ALA A 2 -31.96 -28.80 -20.02
C ALA A 2 -31.28 -28.25 -18.75
N ALA A 3 -30.90 -29.12 -17.80
CA ALA A 3 -30.18 -28.75 -16.59
C ALA A 3 -28.81 -28.09 -16.88
N SER A 4 -28.11 -28.48 -17.96
CA SER A 4 -26.83 -27.87 -18.33
C SER A 4 -27.02 -26.49 -18.97
N ARG A 5 -28.08 -26.29 -19.78
CA ARG A 5 -28.41 -24.99 -20.40
C ARG A 5 -28.75 -23.93 -19.34
N GLN A 6 -29.60 -24.30 -18.36
CA GLN A 6 -30.01 -23.38 -17.30
C GLN A 6 -28.84 -23.05 -16.35
N ALA A 7 -27.97 -24.02 -16.06
CA ALA A 7 -26.75 -23.79 -15.30
C ALA A 7 -25.80 -22.81 -16.00
N ILE A 8 -25.54 -22.98 -17.30
CA ILE A 8 -24.70 -22.05 -18.08
C ILE A 8 -25.29 -20.65 -18.09
N LYS A 9 -26.61 -20.52 -18.29
CA LYS A 9 -27.30 -19.22 -18.24
C LYS A 9 -27.16 -18.54 -16.87
N GLY A 10 -27.25 -19.31 -15.79
CA GLY A 10 -27.00 -18.82 -14.42
C GLY A 10 -25.57 -18.32 -14.24
N ARG A 11 -24.57 -19.05 -14.75
CA ARG A 11 -23.16 -18.62 -14.73
C ARG A 11 -22.94 -17.32 -15.51
N ILE A 12 -23.51 -17.20 -16.72
CA ILE A 12 -23.44 -15.95 -17.52
C ILE A 12 -23.98 -14.76 -16.71
N ALA A 13 -25.15 -14.92 -16.08
CA ALA A 13 -25.74 -13.85 -15.26
C ALA A 13 -24.85 -13.49 -14.05
N SER A 14 -24.29 -14.49 -13.36
CA SER A 14 -23.39 -14.28 -12.23
C SER A 14 -22.11 -13.55 -12.63
N VAL A 15 -21.40 -14.04 -13.65
CA VAL A 15 -20.16 -13.41 -14.14
C VAL A 15 -20.45 -12.01 -14.70
N GLY A 16 -21.59 -11.81 -15.37
CA GLY A 16 -22.01 -10.51 -15.86
C GLY A 16 -22.21 -9.49 -14.73
N SER A 17 -22.79 -9.91 -13.61
CA SER A 17 -22.91 -9.07 -12.41
C SER A 17 -21.55 -8.77 -11.79
N THR A 18 -20.66 -9.77 -11.70
CA THR A 18 -19.28 -9.57 -11.21
C THR A 18 -18.52 -8.56 -12.07
N LYS A 19 -18.58 -8.66 -13.41
CA LYS A 19 -17.95 -7.71 -14.34
C LYS A 19 -18.41 -6.26 -14.08
N LYS A 20 -19.71 -6.06 -13.84
CA LYS A 20 -20.26 -4.72 -13.54
C LYS A 20 -19.69 -4.16 -12.24
N ILE A 21 -19.58 -5.01 -11.21
CA ILE A 21 -19.03 -4.61 -9.90
C ILE A 21 -17.54 -4.26 -10.02
N THR A 22 -16.74 -5.11 -10.68
CA THR A 22 -15.30 -4.86 -10.85
C THR A 22 -15.05 -3.61 -11.68
N ASN A 23 -15.82 -3.38 -12.75
CA ASN A 23 -15.73 -2.16 -13.55
C ASN A 23 -16.07 -0.90 -12.71
N ALA A 24 -17.14 -0.96 -11.91
CA ALA A 24 -17.48 0.13 -11.00
C ALA A 24 -16.37 0.40 -9.97
N MET A 25 -15.79 -0.66 -9.38
CA MET A 25 -14.67 -0.54 -8.45
C MET A 25 -13.41 0.02 -9.12
N GLN A 26 -13.12 -0.36 -10.36
CA GLN A 26 -12.04 0.21 -11.16
C GLN A 26 -12.21 1.72 -11.34
N MET A 27 -13.42 2.18 -11.68
CA MET A 27 -13.72 3.62 -11.82
C MET A 27 -13.55 4.37 -10.49
N VAL A 28 -14.05 3.80 -9.38
CA VAL A 28 -13.90 4.40 -8.05
C VAL A 28 -12.43 4.48 -7.64
N ALA A 29 -11.67 3.40 -7.83
CA ALA A 29 -10.24 3.38 -7.53
C ALA A 29 -9.47 4.38 -8.41
N SER A 30 -9.86 4.54 -9.68
CA SER A 30 -9.27 5.53 -10.59
C SER A 30 -9.48 6.97 -10.09
N ALA A 31 -10.71 7.30 -9.65
CA ALA A 31 -11.01 8.62 -9.09
C ALA A 31 -10.23 8.89 -7.80
N LYS A 32 -10.15 7.90 -6.89
CA LYS A 32 -9.36 7.99 -5.65
C LYS A 32 -7.87 8.10 -5.94
N LEU A 33 -7.35 7.37 -6.93
CA LEU A 33 -5.95 7.45 -7.34
C LEU A 33 -5.60 8.86 -7.82
N ALA A 34 -6.43 9.46 -8.67
CA ALA A 34 -6.19 10.83 -9.15
C ALA A 34 -6.10 11.84 -8.00
N LYS A 35 -7.04 11.77 -7.04
CA LYS A 35 -7.05 12.61 -5.84
C LYS A 35 -5.81 12.38 -4.97
N THR A 36 -5.56 11.13 -4.58
CA THR A 36 -4.46 10.78 -3.67
C THR A 36 -3.09 11.08 -4.28
N ARG A 37 -2.90 10.83 -5.58
CA ARG A 37 -1.67 11.16 -6.29
C ARG A 37 -1.37 12.66 -6.24
N THR A 38 -2.36 13.50 -6.51
CA THR A 38 -2.18 14.97 -6.48
C THR A 38 -1.76 15.44 -5.08
N ASN A 39 -2.36 14.87 -4.04
CA ASN A 39 -2.03 15.21 -2.66
C ASN A 39 -0.64 14.67 -2.25
N MET A 40 -0.30 13.46 -2.67
CA MET A 40 1.01 12.85 -2.45
C MET A 40 2.13 13.65 -3.13
N GLU A 41 1.96 14.07 -4.39
CA GLU A 41 2.97 14.84 -5.12
C GLU A 41 3.28 16.18 -4.43
N LYS A 42 2.24 16.90 -3.97
CA LYS A 42 2.40 18.14 -3.18
C LYS A 42 3.12 17.90 -1.86
N ASN A 43 2.75 16.84 -1.14
CA ASN A 43 3.36 16.54 0.15
C ASN A 43 4.81 16.05 0.00
N ARG A 44 5.11 15.30 -1.07
CA ARG A 44 6.47 14.83 -1.39
C ARG A 44 7.42 16.01 -1.61
N GLU A 45 6.97 17.06 -2.30
CA GLU A 45 7.78 18.27 -2.51
C GLU A 45 8.15 18.93 -1.16
N TYR A 46 7.18 19.05 -0.25
CA TYR A 46 7.40 19.56 1.10
C TYR A 46 8.36 18.67 1.92
N ALA A 47 8.17 17.35 1.90
CA ALA A 47 9.02 16.40 2.60
C ALA A 47 10.46 16.41 2.08
N ASN A 48 10.65 16.52 0.76
CA ASN A 48 11.98 16.63 0.14
C ASN A 48 12.69 17.92 0.57
N GLY A 49 12.01 19.07 0.56
CA GLY A 49 12.58 20.32 1.03
C GLY A 49 13.01 20.26 2.50
N LEU A 50 12.23 19.60 3.35
CA LEU A 50 12.60 19.35 4.74
C LEU A 50 13.81 18.42 4.89
N GLN A 51 13.91 17.38 4.06
CA GLN A 51 15.09 16.50 4.03
C GLN A 51 16.35 17.22 3.54
N GLU A 52 16.24 18.12 2.55
CA GLU A 52 17.35 18.95 2.09
C GLU A 52 17.84 19.88 3.21
N VAL A 53 16.93 20.52 3.94
CA VAL A 53 17.27 21.33 5.11
C VAL A 53 17.97 20.48 6.16
N LEU A 54 17.45 19.29 6.47
CA LEU A 54 18.10 18.37 7.40
C LEU A 54 19.52 18.03 6.97
N ALA A 55 19.71 17.65 5.71
CA ALA A 55 21.02 17.31 5.16
C ALA A 55 22.00 18.48 5.26
N MET A 56 21.55 19.72 5.01
CA MET A 56 22.37 20.92 5.17
C MET A 56 22.83 21.16 6.61
N VAL A 57 21.96 20.87 7.58
CA VAL A 57 22.28 21.01 9.02
C VAL A 57 23.21 19.88 9.47
N LEU A 58 22.92 18.65 9.07
CA LEU A 58 23.72 17.46 9.41
C LEU A 58 25.13 17.53 8.84
N ALA A 59 25.29 17.95 7.59
CA ALA A 59 26.61 18.12 6.96
C ALA A 59 27.51 19.15 7.67
N ARG A 60 26.94 20.00 8.53
CA ARG A 60 27.64 21.06 9.27
C ARG A 60 27.55 20.90 10.78
N ALA A 61 26.91 19.84 11.27
CA ALA A 61 26.84 19.48 12.67
C ALA A 61 28.04 18.60 13.03
N ASP A 62 28.61 18.77 14.22
CA ASP A 62 29.66 17.88 14.68
C ASP A 62 29.13 16.43 14.75
N GLN A 63 29.94 15.47 14.32
CA GLN A 63 29.63 14.02 14.28
C GLN A 63 29.30 13.41 15.66
N GLY A 64 29.25 14.21 16.71
CA GLY A 64 28.93 13.83 18.08
C GLY A 64 27.43 13.84 18.42
N SER A 65 26.53 14.30 17.54
CA SER A 65 25.09 14.26 17.84
C SER A 65 24.62 12.81 17.97
N ARG A 66 24.31 12.41 19.20
CA ARG A 66 23.91 11.04 19.58
C ARG A 66 22.67 10.54 18.83
N LEU A 67 21.88 11.45 18.25
CA LEU A 67 20.69 11.17 17.46
C LEU A 67 21.00 10.54 16.08
N LEU A 68 22.27 10.46 15.69
CA LEU A 68 22.72 10.00 14.36
C LEU A 68 23.38 8.61 14.37
N LYS A 69 23.45 7.93 15.53
CA LYS A 69 24.11 6.63 15.63
C LYS A 69 23.09 5.50 15.61
N ASP A 70 23.18 4.64 14.60
CA ASP A 70 22.38 3.42 14.50
C ASP A 70 22.91 2.41 15.53
N ASP A 71 22.06 2.04 16.49
CA ASP A 71 22.35 1.00 17.47
C ASP A 71 21.60 -0.27 17.09
N GLN A 72 22.19 -1.06 16.20
CA GLN A 72 21.59 -2.30 15.69
C GLN A 72 21.34 -3.35 16.78
N SER A 73 21.97 -3.21 17.95
CA SER A 73 21.74 -4.11 19.09
C SER A 73 20.37 -3.92 19.75
N LYS A 74 19.70 -2.79 19.48
CA LYS A 74 18.43 -2.42 20.09
C LYS A 74 17.23 -2.68 19.19
N PRO A 75 16.02 -2.81 19.79
CA PRO A 75 14.79 -2.93 19.01
C PRO A 75 14.55 -1.69 18.15
N SER A 76 13.85 -1.90 17.03
CA SER A 76 13.42 -0.84 16.13
C SER A 76 11.96 -0.50 16.42
N PHE A 77 11.56 0.74 16.21
CA PHE A 77 10.15 1.14 16.18
C PHE A 77 9.71 1.20 14.72
N LEU A 78 8.90 0.22 14.31
CA LEU A 78 8.58 -0.06 12.92
C LEU A 78 7.12 0.23 12.61
N PHE A 79 6.89 1.24 11.78
CA PHE A 79 5.58 1.51 11.18
C PHE A 79 5.40 0.62 9.95
N VAL A 80 4.31 -0.13 9.87
CA VAL A 80 3.96 -0.98 8.71
C VAL A 80 2.65 -0.52 8.13
N ILE A 81 2.63 -0.16 6.84
CA ILE A 81 1.46 0.41 6.19
C ILE A 81 0.82 -0.60 5.22
N THR A 82 -0.39 -1.04 5.56
CA THR A 82 -1.24 -1.95 4.80
C THR A 82 -2.59 -1.31 4.49
N SER A 83 -3.49 -2.03 3.81
CA SER A 83 -4.84 -1.54 3.51
C SER A 83 -5.88 -2.05 4.50
N ASP A 84 -6.93 -1.27 4.69
CA ASP A 84 -8.11 -1.69 5.44
C ASP A 84 -9.04 -2.57 4.60
N MET A 85 -9.12 -2.28 3.29
CA MET A 85 -9.95 -3.01 2.34
C MET A 85 -9.10 -3.88 1.41
N GLY A 86 -9.61 -5.07 1.06
CA GLY A 86 -8.97 -5.98 0.12
C GLY A 86 -9.11 -5.55 -1.34
N LEU A 87 -9.08 -6.55 -2.25
CA LEU A 87 -9.20 -6.37 -3.71
C LEU A 87 -8.13 -5.44 -4.31
N CYS A 88 -6.97 -5.35 -3.66
CA CYS A 88 -5.81 -4.55 -4.06
C CYS A 88 -4.66 -5.42 -4.61
N GLY A 89 -4.99 -6.54 -5.26
CA GLY A 89 -4.00 -7.44 -5.85
C GLY A 89 -2.95 -7.90 -4.83
N GLY A 90 -1.67 -7.81 -5.21
CA GLY A 90 -0.53 -8.22 -4.39
C GLY A 90 -0.07 -7.19 -3.35
N TYR A 91 -0.71 -6.02 -3.23
CA TYR A 91 -0.24 -4.91 -2.38
C TYR A 91 0.08 -5.35 -0.95
N ASN A 92 -0.90 -5.87 -0.21
CA ASN A 92 -0.68 -6.30 1.18
C ASN A 92 0.27 -7.49 1.27
N ALA A 93 0.15 -8.45 0.37
CA ALA A 93 0.98 -9.65 0.38
C ALA A 93 2.47 -9.32 0.22
N ASN A 94 2.80 -8.39 -0.67
CA ASN A 94 4.17 -7.95 -0.91
C ASN A 94 4.76 -7.23 0.32
N VAL A 95 4.01 -6.29 0.91
CA VAL A 95 4.41 -5.59 2.14
C VAL A 95 4.65 -6.56 3.29
N LEU A 96 3.70 -7.46 3.54
CA LEU A 96 3.78 -8.41 4.66
C LEU A 96 4.88 -9.47 4.46
N LYS A 97 5.16 -9.86 3.21
CA LYS A 97 6.30 -10.72 2.89
C LYS A 97 7.63 -10.00 3.17
N THR A 98 7.74 -8.71 2.84
CA THR A 98 8.93 -7.91 3.18
C THR A 98 9.08 -7.77 4.69
N LEU A 99 7.98 -7.56 5.42
CA LEU A 99 7.98 -7.53 6.88
C LEU A 99 8.52 -8.82 7.46
N GLU A 100 8.01 -9.97 7.03
CA GLU A 100 8.40 -11.30 7.54
C GLU A 100 9.90 -11.58 7.40
N ASN A 101 10.55 -11.04 6.36
CA ASN A 101 12.00 -11.19 6.16
C ASN A 101 12.86 -10.25 7.03
N GLN A 102 12.28 -9.17 7.58
CA GLN A 102 13.00 -8.10 8.29
C GLN A 102 12.61 -8.01 9.76
N LEU A 103 11.61 -8.79 10.19
CA LEU A 103 11.04 -8.72 11.52
C LEU A 103 11.98 -9.30 12.58
N ARG A 104 12.14 -8.59 13.69
CA ARG A 104 12.73 -9.12 14.93
C ARG A 104 11.67 -9.14 16.02
N ASP A 105 11.68 -10.19 16.83
CA ASP A 105 10.69 -10.38 17.92
C ASP A 105 10.70 -9.24 18.96
N THR A 106 11.80 -8.50 19.04
CA THR A 106 11.97 -7.38 19.98
C THR A 106 11.41 -6.06 19.46
N ASP A 107 11.07 -5.95 18.18
CA ASP A 107 10.70 -4.68 17.56
C ASP A 107 9.31 -4.20 17.99
N TYR A 108 9.17 -2.88 18.17
CA TYR A 108 7.89 -2.24 18.45
C TYR A 108 7.17 -2.02 17.12
N ILE A 109 6.18 -2.86 16.83
CA ILE A 109 5.46 -2.81 15.55
C ILE A 109 4.20 -1.97 15.69
N VAL A 110 4.10 -0.93 14.87
CA VAL A 110 2.87 -0.15 14.68
C VAL A 110 2.26 -0.52 13.34
N MET A 111 1.07 -1.11 13.39
CA MET A 111 0.39 -1.59 12.19
C MET A 111 -0.68 -0.60 11.75
N VAL A 112 -0.56 -0.09 10.52
CA VAL A 112 -1.59 0.73 9.88
C VAL A 112 -2.33 -0.15 8.87
N GLY A 113 -3.65 -0.31 9.06
CA GLY A 113 -4.52 -1.10 8.20
C GLY A 113 -4.97 -2.43 8.82
N SER A 114 -6.24 -2.75 8.64
CA SER A 114 -6.87 -3.97 9.16
C SER A 114 -6.27 -5.30 8.64
N HIS A 115 -5.74 -5.32 7.40
CA HIS A 115 -5.14 -6.53 6.83
C HIS A 115 -3.86 -6.93 7.55
N GLY A 116 -2.98 -5.96 7.81
CA GLY A 116 -1.76 -6.19 8.58
C GLY A 116 -2.08 -6.62 10.02
N ALA A 117 -3.07 -5.98 10.65
CA ALA A 117 -3.49 -6.32 12.01
C ALA A 117 -4.01 -7.77 12.11
N SER A 118 -4.82 -8.18 11.13
CA SER A 118 -5.33 -9.55 11.03
C SER A 118 -4.21 -10.56 10.77
N TRP A 119 -3.25 -10.21 9.92
CA TRP A 119 -2.06 -11.04 9.63
C TRP A 119 -1.20 -11.24 10.88
N ALA A 120 -0.93 -10.18 11.64
CA ALA A 120 -0.15 -10.27 12.88
C ALA A 120 -0.87 -11.14 13.93
N LYS A 121 -2.18 -10.95 14.10
CA LYS A 121 -3.01 -11.76 15.00
C LYS A 121 -2.97 -13.26 14.64
N SER A 122 -2.99 -13.59 13.35
CA SER A 122 -2.92 -14.99 12.89
C SER A 122 -1.59 -15.68 13.23
N ARG A 123 -0.53 -14.90 13.47
CA ARG A 123 0.84 -15.35 13.75
C ARG A 123 1.26 -15.13 15.20
N ASN A 124 0.34 -14.68 16.07
CA ASN A 124 0.64 -14.30 17.45
C ASN A 124 1.77 -13.26 17.58
N ILE A 125 1.89 -12.36 16.61
CA ILE A 125 2.85 -11.25 16.67
C ILE A 125 2.26 -10.13 17.54
N HIS A 126 3.01 -9.67 18.53
CA HIS A 126 2.61 -8.55 19.39
C HIS A 126 2.75 -7.24 18.62
N LEU A 127 1.67 -6.46 18.56
CA LEU A 127 1.68 -5.11 18.00
C LEU A 127 1.73 -4.09 19.15
N HIS A 128 2.60 -3.09 19.03
CA HIS A 128 2.64 -1.96 19.97
C HIS A 128 1.38 -1.12 19.84
N GLU A 129 1.02 -0.78 18.60
CA GLU A 129 -0.19 0.00 18.30
C GLU A 129 -0.80 -0.45 16.97
N THR A 130 -2.09 -0.19 16.79
CA THR A 130 -2.80 -0.51 15.55
C THR A 130 -3.76 0.61 15.17
N PHE A 131 -3.67 1.05 13.92
CA PHE A 131 -4.50 2.07 13.32
C PHE A 131 -5.38 1.42 12.24
N ILE A 132 -6.71 1.46 12.43
CA ILE A 132 -7.70 0.90 11.49
C ILE A 132 -8.58 2.04 10.99
N ASP A 133 -8.89 2.03 9.69
CA ASP A 133 -9.76 3.01 9.04
C ASP A 133 -9.31 4.46 9.28
N LEU A 134 -8.00 4.68 9.10
CA LEU A 134 -7.40 6.00 9.27
C LEU A 134 -7.90 6.95 8.17
N ASN A 135 -8.75 7.90 8.54
CA ASN A 135 -9.25 8.93 7.64
C ASN A 135 -8.14 9.92 7.24
N GLU A 136 -8.31 10.65 6.14
CA GLU A 136 -7.32 11.63 5.68
C GLU A 136 -7.14 12.79 6.68
N ASP A 137 -8.21 13.16 7.40
CA ASP A 137 -8.23 14.34 8.28
C ASP A 137 -7.50 14.11 9.62
N ASP A 138 -7.60 12.91 10.21
CA ASP A 138 -6.96 12.59 11.50
C ASP A 138 -5.64 11.81 11.33
N ALA A 139 -5.36 11.26 10.14
CA ALA A 139 -4.16 10.45 9.91
C ALA A 139 -2.87 11.17 10.30
N TYR A 140 -2.74 12.46 9.96
CA TYR A 140 -1.56 13.23 10.34
C TYR A 140 -1.42 13.32 11.86
N LEU A 141 -2.51 13.62 12.57
CA LEU A 141 -2.49 13.80 14.03
C LEU A 141 -2.18 12.48 14.75
N GLN A 142 -2.82 11.38 14.35
CA GLN A 142 -2.61 10.08 14.99
C GLN A 142 -1.19 9.55 14.76
N LEU A 143 -0.69 9.61 13.51
CA LEU A 143 0.68 9.21 13.20
C LEU A 143 1.70 10.13 13.90
N SER A 144 1.41 11.42 14.02
CA SER A 144 2.27 12.38 14.73
C SER A 144 2.36 12.10 16.22
N ASN A 145 1.27 11.70 16.86
CA ASN A 145 1.26 11.34 18.28
C ASN A 145 2.05 10.05 18.53
N CYS A 146 1.89 9.05 17.66
CA CYS A 146 2.61 7.79 17.74
C CYS A 146 4.12 7.99 17.54
N ILE A 147 4.52 8.82 16.57
CA ILE A 147 5.94 9.09 16.37
C ILE A 147 6.56 9.93 17.50
N ASP A 148 5.79 10.77 18.19
CA ASP A 148 6.26 11.44 19.42
C ASP A 148 6.59 10.45 20.53
N GLU A 149 5.86 9.34 20.64
CA GLU A 149 6.22 8.24 21.55
C GLU A 149 7.51 7.56 21.11
N ALA A 150 7.63 7.22 19.82
CA ALA A 150 8.83 6.60 19.26
C ALA A 150 10.08 7.47 19.47
N LEU A 151 9.96 8.79 19.29
CA LEU A 151 11.03 9.76 19.53
C LEU A 151 11.47 9.77 20.99
N LYS A 152 10.54 9.72 21.96
CA LYS A 152 10.88 9.62 23.39
C LYS A 152 11.62 8.33 23.71
N LEU A 153 11.22 7.20 23.13
CA LEU A 153 11.90 5.92 23.30
C LEU A 153 13.31 5.94 22.69
N TYR A 154 13.47 6.63 21.56
CA TYR A 154 14.76 6.83 20.90
C TYR A 154 15.70 7.70 21.75
N ASP A 155 15.20 8.83 22.26
CA ASP A 155 15.93 9.76 23.11
C ASP A 155 16.37 9.12 24.44
N THR A 156 15.56 8.21 24.98
CA THR A 156 15.86 7.44 26.21
C THR A 156 16.65 6.16 25.96
N HIS A 157 17.13 5.93 24.73
CA HIS A 157 17.98 4.79 24.35
C HIS A 157 17.34 3.41 24.51
N GLN A 158 16.01 3.32 24.47
CA GLN A 158 15.28 2.05 24.52
C GLN A 158 15.19 1.38 23.15
N ILE A 159 15.11 2.18 22.08
CA ILE A 159 15.15 1.72 20.68
C ILE A 159 16.40 2.23 19.97
N GLY A 160 16.83 1.53 18.93
CA GLY A 160 18.01 1.86 18.12
C GLY A 160 17.69 2.56 16.80
N SER A 161 16.46 2.42 16.29
CA SER A 161 16.03 3.05 15.05
C SER A 161 14.51 3.19 14.98
N ILE A 162 14.05 4.14 14.16
CA ILE A 162 12.65 4.32 13.77
C ILE A 162 12.57 4.10 12.27
N LYS A 163 11.71 3.17 11.85
CA LYS A 163 11.63 2.69 10.46
C LYS A 163 10.18 2.70 9.97
N VAL A 164 10.01 2.81 8.66
CA VAL A 164 8.71 2.71 7.99
C VAL A 164 8.80 1.72 6.84
N LEU A 165 7.93 0.72 6.86
CA LEU A 165 7.68 -0.21 5.77
C LEU A 165 6.40 0.21 5.05
N TYR A 166 6.56 0.70 3.84
CA TYR A 166 5.48 1.24 3.02
C TYR A 166 5.63 0.77 1.57
N THR A 167 4.64 1.04 0.72
CA THR A 167 4.75 0.76 -0.72
C THR A 167 5.09 2.02 -1.49
N ARG A 168 6.32 2.11 -2.00
CA ARG A 168 6.80 3.23 -2.81
C ARG A 168 6.07 3.28 -4.14
N TYR A 169 5.51 4.45 -4.47
CA TYR A 169 4.84 4.72 -5.73
C TYR A 169 5.87 5.22 -6.75
N VAL A 170 6.22 4.37 -7.72
CA VAL A 170 7.09 4.75 -8.84
C VAL A 170 6.25 5.32 -9.98
N ASN A 171 5.25 4.55 -10.41
CA ASN A 171 4.28 4.96 -11.42
C ASN A 171 3.02 4.10 -11.28
N THR A 172 2.01 4.35 -12.13
CA THR A 172 0.71 3.67 -12.05
C THR A 172 0.79 2.15 -12.19
N LEU A 173 1.85 1.62 -12.82
CA LEU A 173 2.07 0.18 -13.04
C LEU A 173 3.11 -0.42 -12.10
N THR A 174 3.95 0.40 -11.47
CA THR A 174 5.11 -0.03 -10.68
C THR A 174 5.05 0.59 -9.29
N PHE A 175 4.93 -0.26 -8.29
CA PHE A 175 4.91 0.09 -6.88
C PHE A 175 5.50 -1.07 -6.08
N GLU A 176 6.41 -0.77 -5.17
CA GLU A 176 7.25 -1.79 -4.52
C GLU A 176 7.34 -1.54 -3.02
N PRO A 177 7.27 -2.60 -2.19
CA PRO A 177 7.45 -2.46 -0.75
C PRO A 177 8.89 -2.07 -0.44
N GLU A 178 9.08 -1.03 0.37
CA GLU A 178 10.38 -0.51 0.75
C GLU A 178 10.42 -0.26 2.26
N LEU A 179 11.52 -0.67 2.89
CA LEU A 179 11.82 -0.41 4.28
C LEU A 179 12.78 0.78 4.35
N GLU A 180 12.30 1.92 4.85
CA GLU A 180 13.09 3.13 4.99
C GLU A 180 13.34 3.43 6.46
N THR A 181 14.54 3.90 6.78
CA THR A 181 14.90 4.33 8.14
C THR A 181 14.70 5.83 8.25
N LEU A 182 13.79 6.23 9.15
CA LEU A 182 13.52 7.64 9.44
C LEU A 182 14.58 8.21 10.38
N LEU A 183 14.91 7.47 11.44
CA LEU A 183 15.95 7.80 12.40
C LEU A 183 16.76 6.55 12.79
N PRO A 184 18.10 6.64 12.90
CA PRO A 184 18.90 7.78 12.46
C PRO A 184 18.76 7.99 10.93
N PRO A 185 18.79 9.25 10.47
CA PRO A 185 18.69 9.53 9.04
C PRO A 185 19.94 8.96 8.35
N PRO A 186 19.82 8.41 7.12
CA PRO A 186 20.99 7.94 6.39
C PRO A 186 21.99 9.08 6.21
N GLU A 187 23.29 8.76 6.29
CA GLU A 187 24.32 9.76 6.02
C GLU A 187 24.08 10.37 4.63
N PRO A 188 24.11 11.71 4.49
CA PRO A 188 23.92 12.33 3.20
C PRO A 188 25.01 11.80 2.26
N LYS A 189 24.59 11.15 1.16
CA LYS A 189 25.53 10.75 0.11
C LYS A 189 26.23 12.01 -0.37
N HIS A 190 27.53 12.13 -0.10
CA HIS A 190 28.38 13.20 -0.62
C HIS A 190 28.57 13.01 -2.13
N GLU A 191 27.50 13.16 -2.92
CA GLU A 191 27.59 13.22 -4.37
C GLU A 191 28.15 14.59 -4.76
N GLY A 192 29.48 14.67 -4.75
CA GLY A 192 30.25 15.71 -5.42
C GLY A 192 30.22 17.07 -4.70
N GLU A 193 31.41 17.53 -4.35
CA GLU A 193 31.68 18.95 -4.10
C GLU A 193 31.14 19.83 -5.24
N LYS A 194 29.91 20.33 -5.15
CA LYS A 194 29.43 21.57 -5.82
C LYS A 194 27.96 21.82 -5.51
N LYS A 195 27.67 23.04 -5.03
CA LYS A 195 26.35 23.62 -4.65
C LYS A 195 25.89 23.09 -3.28
N VAL A 196 26.24 23.66 -2.13
CA VAL A 196 25.91 25.02 -1.68
C VAL A 196 26.93 25.40 -0.57
N ARG A 197 27.99 26.14 -0.94
CA ARG A 197 28.77 26.95 0.01
C ARG A 197 28.05 28.29 0.22
N ALA A 198 26.75 28.25 0.55
CA ALA A 198 26.16 29.42 1.18
C ALA A 198 26.69 29.46 2.62
N GLU A 199 27.17 30.62 3.06
CA GLU A 199 27.42 30.88 4.48
C GLU A 199 26.06 30.88 5.17
N THR A 200 25.67 29.71 5.70
CA THR A 200 24.43 29.56 6.45
C THR A 200 24.70 29.96 7.90
N ILE A 201 24.12 31.10 8.30
CA ILE A 201 24.09 31.51 9.70
C ILE A 201 22.95 30.72 10.36
N PHE A 202 23.26 30.03 11.46
CA PHE A 202 22.26 29.32 12.26
C PHE A 202 21.88 30.19 13.44
N GLU A 203 20.59 30.49 13.57
CA GLU A 203 20.03 31.20 14.71
C GLU A 203 18.75 30.46 15.14
N PRO A 204 18.66 29.90 16.37
CA PRO A 204 19.65 29.84 17.46
C PRO A 204 20.76 28.80 17.18
N GLU A 205 21.42 28.25 18.20
CA GLU A 205 22.47 27.24 18.01
C GLU A 205 21.99 25.98 17.26
N LYS A 206 22.89 25.37 16.49
CA LYS A 206 22.63 24.17 15.67
C LYS A 206 22.00 23.03 16.46
N SER A 207 22.45 22.79 17.69
CA SER A 207 21.96 21.73 18.58
C SER A 207 20.48 21.91 18.92
N VAL A 208 20.09 23.15 19.24
CA VAL A 208 18.71 23.53 19.54
C VAL A 208 17.83 23.41 18.31
N MET A 209 18.35 23.82 17.15
CA MET A 209 17.63 23.69 15.88
C MET A 209 17.43 22.23 15.47
N LEU A 210 18.44 21.37 15.65
CA LEU A 210 18.31 19.93 15.38
C LEU A 210 17.25 19.28 16.27
N ALA A 211 17.21 19.64 17.56
CA ALA A 211 16.24 19.10 18.51
C ALA A 211 14.79 19.43 18.14
N SER A 212 14.53 20.59 17.50
CA SER A 212 13.19 20.95 17.03
C SER A 212 12.88 20.44 15.62
N LEU A 213 13.87 20.40 14.72
CA LEU A 213 13.68 19.97 13.34
C LEU A 213 13.49 18.46 13.20
N ILE A 214 14.23 17.64 13.96
CA ILE A 214 14.17 16.19 13.85
C ILE A 214 12.73 15.66 14.06
N PRO A 215 12.01 16.03 15.15
CA PRO A 215 10.63 15.61 15.34
C PRO A 215 9.71 16.05 14.20
N MET A 216 9.86 17.29 13.72
CA MET A 216 9.05 17.85 12.63
C MET A 216 9.26 17.09 11.32
N ILE A 217 10.52 16.79 10.98
CA ILE A 217 10.88 16.04 9.77
C ILE A 217 10.39 14.61 9.88
N ALA A 218 10.60 13.93 11.01
CA ALA A 218 10.17 12.56 11.21
C ALA A 218 8.65 12.43 11.01
N LYS A 219 7.85 13.35 11.60
CA LYS A 219 6.40 13.44 11.40
C LYS A 219 6.02 13.63 9.94
N SER A 220 6.63 14.63 9.30
CA SER A 220 6.33 14.96 7.90
C SER A 220 6.68 13.82 6.94
N VAL A 221 7.84 13.18 7.12
CA VAL A 221 8.28 12.07 6.27
C VAL A 221 7.39 10.85 6.48
N LEU A 222 7.06 10.49 7.73
CA LEU A 222 6.13 9.39 8.01
C LEU A 222 4.78 9.61 7.33
N TYR A 223 4.21 10.82 7.45
CA TYR A 223 2.95 11.16 6.81
C TYR A 223 3.06 11.12 5.28
N SER A 224 4.19 11.58 4.73
CA SER A 224 4.48 11.47 3.29
C SER A 224 4.48 10.02 2.81
N LYS A 225 5.14 9.12 3.54
CA LYS A 225 5.17 7.69 3.22
C LYS A 225 3.80 7.04 3.35
N TYR A 226 3.00 7.47 4.32
CA TYR A 226 1.60 7.06 4.43
C TYR A 226 0.77 7.45 3.21
N MET A 227 0.83 8.71 2.78
CA MET A 227 0.12 9.18 1.59
C MET A 227 0.56 8.42 0.34
N GLU A 228 1.87 8.21 0.20
CA GLU A 228 2.44 7.45 -0.89
C GLU A 228 1.96 6.00 -0.92
N SER A 229 1.92 5.33 0.24
CA SER A 229 1.39 3.97 0.33
C SER A 229 -0.09 3.91 -0.01
N LYS A 230 -0.89 4.91 0.39
CA LYS A 230 -2.31 5.01 0.02
C LYS A 230 -2.50 5.26 -1.49
N THR A 231 -1.63 6.03 -2.13
CA THR A 231 -1.63 6.16 -3.59
C THR A 231 -1.30 4.83 -4.28
N SER A 232 -0.27 4.12 -3.82
CA SER A 232 0.08 2.77 -4.31
C SER A 232 -1.06 1.77 -4.12
N GLU A 233 -1.78 1.83 -2.99
CA GLU A 233 -2.96 1.01 -2.71
C GLU A 233 -4.06 1.21 -3.78
N GLN A 234 -4.38 2.47 -4.12
CA GLN A 234 -5.39 2.77 -5.13
C GLN A 234 -4.94 2.40 -6.54
N ALA A 235 -3.65 2.56 -6.87
CA ALA A 235 -3.08 2.11 -8.14
C ALA A 235 -3.19 0.60 -8.30
N SER A 236 -2.79 -0.15 -7.27
CA SER A 236 -2.87 -1.61 -7.25
C SER A 236 -4.31 -2.12 -7.32
N ARG A 237 -5.24 -1.49 -6.58
CA ARG A 237 -6.68 -1.80 -6.64
C ARG A 237 -7.25 -1.52 -8.02
N ARG A 238 -6.92 -0.39 -8.64
CA ARG A 238 -7.37 -0.07 -10.00
C ARG A 238 -6.95 -1.16 -10.98
N MET A 239 -5.67 -1.54 -10.97
CA MET A 239 -5.14 -2.60 -11.84
C MET A 239 -5.77 -3.97 -11.56
N ALA A 240 -5.95 -4.33 -10.29
CA ALA A 240 -6.60 -5.59 -9.93
C ALA A 240 -8.04 -5.67 -10.45
N MET A 241 -8.79 -4.56 -10.39
CA MET A 241 -10.17 -4.48 -10.87
C MET A 241 -10.28 -4.41 -12.38
N GLU A 242 -9.32 -3.76 -13.06
CA GLU A 242 -9.18 -3.78 -14.52
C GLU A 242 -8.97 -5.22 -15.01
N ASN A 243 -7.94 -5.90 -14.50
CA ASN A 243 -7.66 -7.31 -14.81
C ASN A 243 -8.85 -8.23 -14.50
N ALA A 244 -9.55 -8.00 -13.38
CA ALA A 244 -10.73 -8.79 -13.03
C ALA A 244 -11.89 -8.57 -14.01
N THR A 245 -12.05 -7.36 -14.54
CA THR A 245 -13.07 -7.01 -15.54
C THR A 245 -12.77 -7.67 -16.88
N ASP A 246 -11.51 -7.62 -17.32
CA ASP A 246 -11.05 -8.25 -18.56
C ASP A 246 -11.20 -9.78 -18.48
N ASN A 247 -10.78 -10.38 -17.36
CA ASN A 247 -10.97 -11.82 -17.11
C ASN A 247 -12.45 -12.22 -17.13
N ALA A 248 -13.33 -11.37 -16.59
CA ALA A 248 -14.78 -11.63 -16.61
C ALA A 248 -15.35 -11.53 -18.03
N GLU A 249 -14.85 -10.61 -18.86
CA GLU A 249 -15.20 -10.48 -20.27
C GLU A 249 -14.82 -11.72 -21.07
N GLU A 250 -13.58 -12.17 -20.98
CA GLU A 250 -13.14 -13.41 -21.64
C GLU A 250 -13.96 -14.64 -21.21
N LEU A 251 -14.32 -14.71 -19.92
CA LEU A 251 -15.12 -15.81 -19.40
C LEU A 251 -16.55 -15.75 -19.92
N LEU A 252 -17.14 -14.56 -20.06
CA LEU A 252 -18.47 -14.39 -20.65
C LEU A 252 -18.50 -14.83 -22.11
N ASP A 253 -17.48 -14.49 -22.89
CA ASP A 253 -17.40 -14.89 -24.30
C ASP A 253 -17.37 -16.41 -24.44
N LYS A 254 -16.55 -17.08 -23.62
CA LYS A 254 -16.47 -18.55 -23.57
C LYS A 254 -17.82 -19.17 -23.17
N LEU A 255 -18.47 -18.65 -22.13
CA LEU A 255 -19.77 -19.14 -21.67
C LEU A 255 -20.88 -18.92 -22.70
N ASN A 256 -20.86 -17.80 -23.44
CA ASN A 256 -21.82 -17.50 -24.49
C ASN A 256 -21.69 -18.47 -25.68
N LEU A 257 -20.46 -18.79 -26.09
CA LEU A 257 -20.20 -19.80 -27.12
C LEU A 257 -20.70 -21.18 -26.68
N GLU A 258 -20.39 -21.58 -25.44
CA GLU A 258 -20.86 -22.84 -24.86
C GLU A 258 -22.40 -22.90 -24.80
N TYR A 259 -23.03 -21.82 -24.33
CA TYR A 259 -24.49 -21.70 -24.26
C TYR A 259 -25.13 -21.86 -25.63
N ASN A 260 -24.60 -21.20 -26.66
CA ASN A 260 -25.13 -21.28 -28.02
C ASN A 260 -24.98 -22.68 -28.61
N ARG A 261 -23.85 -23.36 -28.36
CA ARG A 261 -23.64 -24.75 -28.78
C ARG A 261 -24.64 -25.70 -28.13
N VAL A 262 -24.81 -25.63 -26.81
CA VAL A 262 -25.80 -26.44 -26.07
C VAL A 262 -27.22 -26.08 -26.51
N ARG A 263 -27.47 -24.81 -26.82
CA ARG A 263 -28.76 -24.35 -27.34
C ARG A 263 -29.09 -25.03 -28.67
N GLN A 264 -28.17 -24.95 -29.64
CA GLN A 264 -28.34 -25.58 -30.95
C GLN A 264 -28.49 -27.10 -30.83
N SER A 265 -27.64 -27.76 -30.06
CA SER A 265 -27.71 -29.22 -29.86
C SER A 265 -29.06 -29.68 -29.32
N ALA A 266 -29.64 -28.95 -28.35
CA ALA A 266 -30.95 -29.33 -27.83
C ALA A 266 -32.11 -28.98 -28.79
N ILE A 267 -32.01 -27.92 -29.59
CA ILE A 267 -32.99 -27.66 -30.68
C ILE A 267 -32.95 -28.81 -31.70
N THR A 268 -31.75 -29.23 -32.12
CA THR A 268 -31.58 -30.36 -33.04
C THR A 268 -32.16 -31.64 -32.43
N GLN A 269 -31.86 -31.93 -31.17
CA GLN A 269 -32.39 -33.10 -30.46
C GLN A 269 -33.92 -33.09 -30.40
N GLU A 270 -34.53 -31.95 -30.03
CA GLU A 270 -35.99 -31.79 -30.00
C GLU A 270 -36.61 -32.04 -31.39
N ILE A 271 -36.02 -31.48 -32.46
CA ILE A 271 -36.48 -31.70 -33.83
C ILE A 271 -36.35 -33.19 -34.21
N THR A 272 -35.22 -33.82 -33.91
CA THR A 272 -34.99 -35.25 -34.20
C THR A 272 -35.98 -36.14 -33.46
N GLU A 273 -36.30 -35.84 -32.21
CA GLU A 273 -37.31 -36.57 -31.41
C GLU A 273 -38.72 -36.41 -32.00
N ILE A 274 -39.10 -35.19 -32.41
CA ILE A 274 -40.40 -34.93 -33.06
C ILE A 274 -40.53 -35.71 -34.37
N VAL A 275 -39.52 -35.64 -35.24
CA VAL A 275 -39.53 -36.33 -36.55
C VAL A 275 -39.50 -37.85 -36.36
N GLY A 276 -38.69 -38.35 -35.42
CA GLY A 276 -38.63 -39.77 -35.09
C GLY A 276 -39.97 -40.31 -34.57
N GLY A 277 -40.62 -39.58 -33.65
CA GLY A 277 -41.93 -39.95 -33.12
C GLY A 277 -43.04 -39.91 -34.18
N ALA A 278 -43.05 -38.90 -35.05
CA ALA A 278 -44.02 -38.81 -36.14
C ALA A 278 -43.88 -39.95 -37.16
N ASN A 279 -42.65 -40.38 -37.48
CA ASN A 279 -42.41 -41.51 -38.37
C ASN A 279 -42.74 -42.86 -37.74
N ALA A 280 -42.65 -43.00 -36.41
CA ALA A 280 -43.00 -44.24 -35.70
C ALA A 280 -44.51 -44.51 -35.65
N LEU A 281 -45.35 -43.52 -35.96
CA LEU A 281 -46.81 -43.61 -36.00
C LEU A 281 -47.37 -43.93 -37.41
N LYS A 282 -46.50 -44.02 -38.43
CA LYS A 282 -46.83 -44.51 -39.77
C LYS A 282 -46.57 -46.00 -39.87
#